data_AF-A0A7S3R9V6-F1
#
_entry.id   AF-A0A7S3R9V6-F1
#
_cell.length_a   1.000
_cell.length_b   1.000
_cell.length_c   1.000
_cell.angle_alpha   90.00
_cell.angle_beta   90.00
_cell.angle_gamma   90.00
#
_symmetry.space_group_name_H-M   'P 1'
#
loop_
_entity.id
_entity.type
_entity.pdbx_description
1 polymer ?
#
loop_
_entity_poly.entity_id
_entity_poly.type
_entity_poly.pdbx_seq_one_letter_code
_entity_poly.pdbx_strand_id
1 'polypeptide(L)'
;MATVLFMDICGFTSMSKSVEPQKVMEMLNALFSKVDKLTDEYMVHKVETAGDCYIAASGVLSDQTCNGFQCALDHHDHPEVSAGRVMEFAKAVLQETAKVKMPNSSDPVQLRVGIHSGDVVSGLIGTKLPKFSIFGDTMNTAARMESTGIPGRIHVSETTQGLLPEYAWETMGKINVKGKGMMQTYLWDSNRGWSSQAMQQQQQQQQQYIS
;
A
#
# COMPACT_ATOMS: atom_id res chain seq x y z
N MET A 1 -14.06 1.76 -6.98
CA MET A 1 -12.60 1.92 -7.17
C MET A 1 -11.87 1.54 -5.88
N ALA A 2 -10.66 0.99 -5.96
CA ALA A 2 -9.86 0.61 -4.81
C ALA A 2 -8.46 1.25 -4.86
N THR A 3 -7.77 1.30 -3.73
CA THR A 3 -6.35 1.64 -3.63
C THR A 3 -5.58 0.42 -3.15
N VAL A 4 -4.57 0.01 -3.92
CA VAL A 4 -3.76 -1.18 -3.68
C VAL A 4 -2.33 -0.79 -3.35
N LEU A 5 -1.78 -1.41 -2.31
CA LEU A 5 -0.40 -1.32 -1.88
C LEU A 5 0.33 -2.64 -2.12
N PHE A 6 1.51 -2.52 -2.70
CA PHE A 6 2.54 -3.56 -2.71
C PHE A 6 3.71 -3.07 -1.86
N MET A 7 4.24 -3.94 -1.01
CA MET A 7 5.54 -3.72 -0.38
C MET A 7 6.42 -4.94 -0.51
N ASP A 8 7.72 -4.74 -0.58
CA ASP A 8 8.73 -5.78 -0.81
C ASP A 8 10.00 -5.51 0.01
N ILE A 9 10.66 -6.57 0.49
CA ILE A 9 11.84 -6.46 1.35
C ILE A 9 13.11 -6.33 0.51
N CYS A 10 13.78 -5.18 0.62
CA CYS A 10 15.03 -4.94 -0.09
C CYS A 10 16.11 -5.96 0.29
N GLY A 11 16.68 -6.63 -0.71
CA GLY A 11 17.79 -7.58 -0.52
C GLY A 11 17.38 -8.95 0.03
N PHE A 12 16.08 -9.22 0.21
CA PHE A 12 15.60 -10.49 0.75
C PHE A 12 16.02 -11.71 -0.07
N THR A 13 15.92 -11.66 -1.39
CA THR A 13 16.32 -12.79 -2.26
C THR A 13 17.80 -13.16 -2.08
N SER A 14 18.67 -12.19 -1.85
CA SER A 14 20.08 -12.43 -1.60
C SER A 14 20.32 -12.95 -0.17
N MET A 15 19.63 -12.38 0.81
CA MET A 15 19.72 -12.77 2.22
C MET A 15 19.19 -14.20 2.46
N SER A 16 18.04 -14.55 1.88
CA SER A 16 17.40 -15.86 2.07
C SER A 16 18.21 -17.03 1.51
N LYS A 17 19.16 -16.77 0.60
CA LYS A 17 20.10 -17.78 0.09
C LYS A 17 21.26 -18.09 1.04
N SER A 18 21.56 -17.18 1.96
CA SER A 18 22.74 -17.27 2.84
C SER A 18 22.39 -17.41 4.34
N VAL A 19 21.11 -17.29 4.69
CA VAL A 19 20.61 -17.39 6.06
C VAL A 19 19.80 -18.66 6.24
N GLU A 20 19.87 -19.27 7.43
CA GLU A 20 19.09 -20.46 7.76
C GLU A 20 17.58 -20.21 7.59
N PRO A 21 16.83 -21.11 6.93
CA PRO A 21 15.41 -20.91 6.64
C PRO A 21 14.56 -20.57 7.86
N GLN A 22 14.88 -21.15 9.02
CA GLN A 22 14.17 -20.84 10.27
C GLN A 22 14.30 -19.35 10.65
N LYS A 23 15.51 -18.78 10.57
CA LYS A 23 15.74 -17.35 10.87
C LYS A 23 15.05 -16.44 9.86
N VAL A 24 14.99 -16.85 8.59
CA VAL A 24 14.23 -16.14 7.55
C VAL A 24 12.74 -16.12 7.91
N MET A 25 12.18 -17.27 8.30
CA MET A 25 10.79 -17.39 8.71
C MET A 25 10.47 -16.58 9.97
N GLU A 26 11.36 -16.58 10.97
CA GLU A 26 11.21 -15.78 12.19
C GLU A 26 11.18 -14.27 11.88
N MET A 27 12.07 -13.81 10.98
CA MET A 27 12.07 -12.41 10.54
C MET A 27 10.80 -12.03 9.78
N LEU A 28 10.39 -12.87 8.80
CA LEU A 28 9.15 -12.64 8.04
C LEU A 28 7.93 -12.58 8.96
N ASN A 29 7.83 -13.52 9.91
CA ASN A 29 6.74 -13.54 10.87
C ASN A 29 6.74 -12.29 11.76
N ALA A 30 7.92 -11.87 12.26
CA ALA A 30 8.04 -10.66 13.07
C ALA A 30 7.66 -9.39 12.29
N LEU A 31 8.03 -9.32 11.00
CA LEU A 31 7.71 -8.21 10.11
C LEU A 31 6.21 -8.17 9.78
N PHE A 32 5.65 -9.26 9.23
CA PHE A 32 4.27 -9.28 8.78
C PHE A 32 3.28 -9.24 9.95
N SER A 33 3.62 -9.78 11.12
CA SER A 33 2.78 -9.62 12.31
C SER A 33 2.67 -8.17 12.78
N LYS A 34 3.65 -7.30 12.48
CA LYS A 34 3.54 -5.85 12.74
C LYS A 34 2.61 -5.19 11.74
N VAL A 35 2.76 -5.54 10.46
CA VAL A 35 1.95 -5.01 9.37
C VAL A 35 0.48 -5.41 9.55
N ASP A 36 0.22 -6.67 9.90
CA ASP A 36 -1.12 -7.21 10.18
C ASP A 36 -1.82 -6.53 11.35
N LYS A 37 -1.10 -5.88 12.28
CA LYS A 37 -1.74 -5.09 13.35
C LYS A 37 -2.20 -3.73 12.84
N LEU A 38 -1.48 -3.16 11.88
CA LEU A 38 -1.81 -1.86 11.30
C LEU A 38 -3.01 -1.96 10.35
N THR A 39 -3.28 -3.12 9.76
CA THR A 39 -4.43 -3.29 8.85
C THR A 39 -5.76 -2.97 9.53
N ASP A 40 -5.91 -3.38 10.79
CA ASP A 40 -7.12 -3.11 11.58
C ASP A 40 -7.23 -1.63 11.95
N GLU A 41 -6.11 -0.98 12.31
CA GLU A 41 -6.07 0.43 12.72
C GLU A 41 -6.40 1.40 11.57
N TYR A 42 -5.92 1.09 10.37
CA TYR A 42 -6.09 1.96 9.20
C TYR A 42 -7.24 1.53 8.27
N MET A 43 -8.03 0.53 8.66
CA MET A 43 -9.13 -0.01 7.84
C MET A 43 -8.65 -0.41 6.43
N VAL A 44 -7.50 -1.08 6.38
CA VAL A 44 -6.89 -1.61 5.15
C VAL A 44 -6.97 -3.13 5.20
N HIS A 45 -7.43 -3.77 4.13
CA HIS A 45 -7.52 -5.22 4.07
C HIS A 45 -6.22 -5.84 3.56
N LYS A 46 -5.68 -6.80 4.32
CA LYS A 46 -4.66 -7.71 3.82
C LYS A 46 -5.25 -8.57 2.70
N VAL A 47 -4.57 -8.61 1.56
CA VAL A 47 -4.98 -9.41 0.40
C VAL A 47 -4.26 -10.74 0.44
N GLU A 48 -2.93 -10.70 0.40
CA GLU A 48 -2.08 -11.88 0.47
C GLU A 48 -0.62 -11.50 0.75
N THR A 49 0.19 -12.52 1.02
CA THR A 49 1.65 -12.45 0.94
C THR A 49 2.13 -13.36 -0.16
N ALA A 50 3.15 -12.93 -0.91
CA ALA A 50 3.77 -13.68 -1.98
C ALA A 50 5.30 -13.62 -1.81
N GLY A 51 5.87 -14.61 -1.12
CA GLY A 51 7.27 -14.56 -0.70
C GLY A 51 7.47 -13.46 0.36
N ASP A 52 8.37 -12.53 0.07
CA ASP A 52 8.65 -11.31 0.84
C ASP A 52 7.75 -10.12 0.50
N CYS A 53 6.92 -10.25 -0.54
CA CYS A 53 5.95 -9.24 -0.89
C CYS A 53 4.69 -9.34 -0.04
N TYR A 54 4.19 -8.20 0.42
CA TYR A 54 2.92 -8.06 1.13
C TYR A 54 1.98 -7.15 0.35
N ILE A 55 0.74 -7.59 0.19
CA ILE A 55 -0.28 -6.91 -0.61
C ILE A 55 -1.47 -6.54 0.28
N ALA A 56 -1.86 -5.27 0.23
CA ALA A 56 -2.96 -4.72 1.01
C ALA A 56 -3.82 -3.80 0.13
N ALA A 57 -5.10 -3.62 0.47
CA ALA A 57 -6.00 -2.74 -0.28
C ALA A 57 -7.10 -2.11 0.59
N SER A 58 -7.54 -0.91 0.20
CA SER A 58 -8.77 -0.27 0.71
C SER A 58 -9.77 -0.07 -0.43
N GLY A 59 -11.06 0.02 -0.09
CA GLY A 59 -12.15 0.21 -1.05
C GLY A 59 -12.61 -1.07 -1.75
N VAL A 60 -12.30 -2.24 -1.17
CA VAL A 60 -12.53 -3.58 -1.75
C VAL A 60 -13.55 -4.44 -1.03
N LEU A 61 -13.90 -4.06 0.20
CA LEU A 61 -14.87 -4.71 1.06
C LEU A 61 -15.65 -3.62 1.78
N SER A 62 -16.95 -3.81 1.88
CA SER A 62 -17.79 -2.89 2.61
C SER A 62 -18.77 -3.66 3.48
N ASP A 63 -18.54 -3.55 4.78
CA ASP A 63 -19.27 -4.17 5.89
C ASP A 63 -18.78 -5.56 6.35
N GLN A 64 -18.62 -5.70 7.66
CA GLN A 64 -18.25 -6.94 8.37
C GLN A 64 -19.44 -7.90 8.55
N THR A 65 -20.62 -7.56 8.00
CA THR A 65 -21.89 -8.29 8.20
C THR A 65 -22.27 -9.22 7.03
N CYS A 66 -21.47 -9.30 5.97
CA CYS A 66 -21.82 -10.08 4.79
C CYS A 66 -21.48 -11.56 4.95
N ASN A 67 -22.53 -12.34 5.25
CA ASN A 67 -22.50 -13.80 5.33
C ASN A 67 -22.47 -14.41 3.91
N GLY A 68 -21.37 -14.28 3.16
CA GLY A 68 -21.22 -14.98 1.87
C GLY A 68 -20.43 -14.23 0.80
N PHE A 69 -20.53 -14.75 -0.43
CA PHE A 69 -19.75 -14.37 -1.63
C PHE A 69 -19.96 -12.92 -2.12
N GLN A 70 -20.86 -12.15 -1.50
CA GLN A 70 -21.36 -10.86 -1.96
C GLN A 70 -21.08 -9.77 -0.91
N CYS A 71 -19.83 -9.30 -0.84
CA CYS A 71 -19.41 -8.21 0.06
C CYS A 71 -18.91 -6.97 -0.71
N ALA A 72 -18.99 -6.97 -2.04
CA ALA A 72 -18.25 -6.05 -2.89
C ALA A 72 -19.11 -5.04 -3.68
N LEU A 73 -20.42 -4.96 -3.45
CA LEU A 73 -21.31 -4.26 -4.39
C LEU A 73 -21.83 -2.88 -3.97
N ASP A 74 -22.02 -2.56 -2.69
CA ASP A 74 -22.92 -1.42 -2.38
C ASP A 74 -22.33 -0.24 -1.59
N HIS A 75 -21.15 -0.35 -0.97
CA HIS A 75 -20.55 0.79 -0.25
C HIS A 75 -19.07 0.98 -0.64
N HIS A 76 -18.83 1.59 -1.80
CA HIS A 76 -17.51 2.13 -2.08
C HIS A 76 -17.28 3.37 -1.23
N ASP A 77 -16.29 3.29 -0.31
CA ASP A 77 -15.70 4.51 0.24
C ASP A 77 -15.31 5.44 -0.93
N HIS A 78 -15.38 6.74 -0.68
CA HIS A 78 -14.86 7.72 -1.62
C HIS A 78 -13.40 7.36 -1.98
N PRO A 79 -13.03 7.38 -3.28
CA PRO A 79 -11.66 7.19 -3.77
C PRO A 79 -10.56 7.77 -2.89
N GLU A 80 -10.75 9.00 -2.44
CA GLU A 80 -9.84 9.80 -1.63
C GLU A 80 -9.68 9.21 -0.23
N VAL A 81 -10.77 8.70 0.36
CA VAL A 81 -10.74 8.03 1.68
C VAL A 81 -9.94 6.74 1.60
N SER A 82 -10.16 5.94 0.56
CA SER A 82 -9.39 4.70 0.36
C SER A 82 -7.91 4.97 0.11
N ALA A 83 -7.60 5.99 -0.69
CA ALA A 83 -6.24 6.41 -0.94
C ALA A 83 -5.56 6.91 0.34
N GLY A 84 -6.26 7.74 1.13
CA GLY A 84 -5.76 8.29 2.39
C GLY A 84 -5.48 7.22 3.44
N ARG A 85 -6.38 6.24 3.60
CA ARG A 85 -6.17 5.08 4.50
C ARG A 85 -4.92 4.30 4.13
N VAL A 86 -4.75 3.95 2.85
CA VAL A 86 -3.57 3.21 2.38
C VAL A 86 -2.30 4.04 2.52
N MET A 87 -2.37 5.35 2.32
CA MET A 87 -1.22 6.25 2.49
C MET A 87 -0.76 6.33 3.95
N GLU A 88 -1.68 6.52 4.90
CA GLU A 88 -1.33 6.54 6.33
C GLU A 88 -0.86 5.16 6.82
N PHE A 89 -1.51 4.08 6.37
CA PHE A 89 -1.04 2.72 6.61
C PHE A 89 0.40 2.52 6.10
N ALA A 90 0.71 2.95 4.88
CA ALA A 90 2.06 2.83 4.32
C ALA A 90 3.12 3.57 5.13
N LYS A 91 2.79 4.78 5.63
CA LYS A 91 3.68 5.56 6.49
C LYS A 91 3.95 4.83 7.81
N ALA A 92 2.90 4.31 8.45
CA ALA A 92 3.02 3.54 9.69
C ALA A 92 3.81 2.24 9.49
N VAL A 93 3.59 1.55 8.37
CA VAL A 93 4.36 0.35 7.98
C VAL A 93 5.84 0.68 7.93
N LEU A 94 6.26 1.70 7.18
CA LEU A 94 7.69 2.07 7.09
C LEU A 94 8.31 2.35 8.46
N GLN A 95 7.57 3.00 9.37
CA GLN A 95 8.04 3.30 10.73
C GLN A 95 8.16 2.04 11.60
N GLU A 96 7.15 1.17 11.59
CA GLU A 96 7.13 -0.02 12.44
C GLU A 96 8.07 -1.12 11.95
N THR A 97 8.22 -1.28 10.64
CA THR A 97 9.07 -2.31 10.05
C THR A 97 10.55 -1.98 10.15
N ALA A 98 10.93 -0.71 10.20
CA ALA A 98 12.31 -0.28 10.46
C ALA A 98 12.85 -0.76 11.83
N LYS A 99 11.97 -1.17 12.75
CA LYS A 99 12.33 -1.77 14.05
C LYS A 99 12.73 -3.24 13.93
N VAL A 100 12.43 -3.89 12.81
CA VAL A 100 12.82 -5.28 12.51
C VAL A 100 14.21 -5.27 11.88
N LYS A 101 15.04 -6.26 12.23
CA LYS A 101 16.41 -6.36 11.75
C LYS A 101 16.58 -7.45 10.70
N MET A 102 17.43 -7.18 9.72
CA MET A 102 17.88 -8.17 8.75
C MET A 102 18.78 -9.20 9.44
N PRO A 103 18.53 -10.51 9.26
CA PRO A 103 19.23 -11.55 10.01
C PRO A 103 20.71 -11.71 9.61
N ASN A 104 21.11 -11.21 8.44
CA ASN A 104 22.48 -11.29 7.93
C ASN A 104 23.35 -10.07 8.27
N SER A 105 22.78 -8.92 8.64
CA SER A 105 23.56 -7.69 8.89
C SER A 105 23.15 -6.90 10.14
N SER A 106 22.07 -7.29 10.82
CA SER A 106 21.47 -6.51 11.94
C SER A 106 21.05 -5.08 11.57
N ASP A 107 21.08 -4.73 10.29
CA ASP A 107 20.54 -3.47 9.78
C ASP A 107 19.01 -3.49 9.83
N PRO A 108 18.34 -2.33 9.97
CA PRO A 108 16.91 -2.23 9.78
C PRO A 108 16.45 -2.84 8.45
N VAL A 109 15.30 -3.51 8.47
CA VAL A 109 14.59 -3.88 7.23
C VAL A 109 14.26 -2.61 6.46
N GLN A 110 14.61 -2.57 5.17
CA GLN A 110 14.16 -1.55 4.24
C GLN A 110 13.13 -2.14 3.29
N LEU A 111 12.07 -1.38 3.04
CA LEU A 111 10.99 -1.78 2.15
C LEU A 111 10.94 -0.87 0.93
N ARG A 112 10.59 -1.42 -0.22
CA ARG A 112 10.01 -0.63 -1.32
C ARG A 112 8.50 -0.67 -1.15
N VAL A 113 7.83 0.46 -1.36
CA VAL A 113 6.38 0.56 -1.26
C VAL A 113 5.83 1.21 -2.54
N GLY A 114 4.89 0.54 -3.18
CA GLY A 114 4.19 0.98 -4.38
C GLY A 114 2.69 1.06 -4.18
N ILE A 115 2.07 2.18 -4.57
CA ILE A 115 0.62 2.38 -4.41
C ILE A 115 -0.01 2.84 -5.73
N HIS A 116 -1.11 2.21 -6.11
CA HIS A 116 -1.95 2.62 -7.23
C HIS A 116 -3.43 2.52 -6.89
N SER A 117 -4.22 3.45 -7.42
CA SER A 117 -5.67 3.49 -7.27
C SER A 117 -6.33 3.27 -8.63
N GLY A 118 -7.33 2.40 -8.68
CA GLY A 118 -7.98 2.02 -9.92
C GLY A 118 -9.07 0.97 -9.71
N ASP A 119 -9.69 0.56 -10.81
CA ASP A 119 -10.76 -0.43 -10.76
C ASP A 119 -10.22 -1.83 -10.51
N VAL A 120 -10.96 -2.58 -9.71
CA VAL A 120 -10.63 -3.96 -9.36
C VAL A 120 -11.90 -4.79 -9.29
N VAL A 121 -11.72 -6.10 -9.42
CA VAL A 121 -12.73 -7.10 -9.09
C VAL A 121 -12.21 -7.87 -7.88
N SER A 122 -13.01 -7.95 -6.81
CA SER A 122 -12.66 -8.68 -5.60
C SER A 122 -13.67 -9.79 -5.29
N GLY A 123 -13.23 -10.82 -4.58
CA GLY A 123 -14.11 -11.92 -4.16
C GLY A 123 -13.37 -13.05 -3.44
N LEU A 124 -14.12 -13.98 -2.86
CA LEU A 124 -13.58 -15.21 -2.28
C LEU A 124 -13.34 -16.26 -3.37
N ILE A 125 -12.21 -16.94 -3.35
CA ILE A 125 -11.86 -17.98 -4.31
C ILE A 125 -11.57 -19.29 -3.60
N GLY A 126 -12.10 -20.37 -4.15
CA GLY A 126 -11.86 -21.73 -3.68
C GLY A 126 -12.84 -22.18 -2.60
N THR A 127 -12.91 -23.49 -2.40
CA THR A 127 -13.89 -24.13 -1.50
C THR A 127 -13.27 -24.82 -0.30
N LYS A 128 -12.00 -25.25 -0.39
CA LYS A 128 -11.29 -25.94 0.70
C LYS A 128 -10.50 -24.98 1.60
N LEU A 129 -9.89 -23.97 1.00
CA LEU A 129 -9.20 -22.87 1.68
C LEU A 129 -9.62 -21.57 0.99
N PRO A 130 -10.85 -21.09 1.25
CA PRO A 130 -11.35 -19.88 0.62
C PRO A 130 -10.40 -18.71 0.89
N LYS A 131 -9.99 -18.04 -0.18
CA LYS A 131 -9.06 -16.90 -0.11
C LYS A 131 -9.68 -15.69 -0.75
N PHE A 132 -9.73 -14.58 -0.02
CA PHE A 132 -10.08 -13.29 -0.61
C PHE A 132 -9.00 -12.88 -1.62
N SER A 133 -9.42 -12.53 -2.82
CA SER A 133 -8.52 -12.21 -3.92
C SER A 133 -9.01 -10.96 -4.65
N ILE A 134 -8.05 -10.23 -5.21
CA ILE A 134 -8.29 -9.04 -6.01
C ILE A 134 -7.66 -9.26 -7.38
N PHE A 135 -8.42 -8.94 -8.43
CA PHE A 135 -7.96 -8.96 -9.81
C PHE A 135 -8.16 -7.60 -10.47
N GLY A 136 -7.36 -7.36 -11.49
CA GLY A 136 -7.43 -6.15 -12.30
C GLY A 136 -6.04 -5.64 -12.65
N ASP A 137 -5.99 -4.81 -13.67
CA ASP A 137 -4.75 -4.15 -14.09
C ASP A 137 -4.17 -3.22 -13.01
N THR A 138 -5.01 -2.78 -12.08
CA THR A 138 -4.62 -2.02 -10.89
C THR A 138 -3.53 -2.73 -10.08
N MET A 139 -3.61 -4.07 -9.96
CA MET A 139 -2.59 -4.88 -9.28
C MET A 139 -1.23 -4.79 -9.98
N ASN A 140 -1.22 -4.91 -11.31
CA ASN A 140 0.02 -4.85 -12.09
C ASN A 140 0.66 -3.47 -12.03
N THR A 141 -0.16 -2.41 -12.00
CA THR A 141 0.33 -1.04 -11.91
C THR A 141 0.88 -0.75 -10.51
N ALA A 142 0.21 -1.20 -9.43
CA ALA A 142 0.70 -1.07 -8.06
C ALA A 142 2.03 -1.82 -7.85
N ALA A 143 2.11 -3.07 -8.31
CA ALA A 143 3.34 -3.86 -8.31
C ALA A 143 4.47 -3.17 -9.10
N ARG A 144 4.13 -2.48 -10.19
CA ARG A 144 5.12 -1.70 -10.95
C ARG A 144 5.66 -0.55 -10.12
N MET A 145 4.81 0.21 -9.42
CA MET A 145 5.26 1.29 -8.53
C MET A 145 6.21 0.76 -7.45
N GLU A 146 5.93 -0.42 -6.88
CA GLU A 146 6.81 -1.03 -5.88
C GLU A 146 8.18 -1.37 -6.50
N SER A 147 8.17 -2.12 -7.61
CA SER A 147 9.40 -2.64 -8.22
C SER A 147 10.35 -1.53 -8.71
N THR A 148 9.81 -0.37 -9.10
CA THR A 148 10.58 0.82 -9.50
C THR A 148 10.79 1.83 -8.36
N GLY A 149 10.26 1.53 -7.17
CA GLY A 149 10.33 2.37 -6.00
C GLY A 149 11.73 2.43 -5.39
N ILE A 150 11.95 3.47 -4.58
CA ILE A 150 13.19 3.67 -3.84
C ILE A 150 13.03 3.05 -2.44
N PRO A 151 14.02 2.28 -1.94
CA PRO A 151 14.00 1.76 -0.57
C PRO A 151 13.70 2.84 0.48
N GLY A 152 12.76 2.55 1.37
CA GLY A 152 12.31 3.45 2.44
C GLY A 152 11.39 4.59 1.99
N ARG A 153 10.96 4.60 0.72
CA ARG A 153 10.08 5.64 0.16
C ARG A 153 8.77 5.02 -0.33
N ILE A 154 7.72 5.85 -0.34
CA ILE A 154 6.42 5.50 -0.90
C ILE A 154 6.36 6.03 -2.33
N HIS A 155 6.22 5.13 -3.31
CA HIS A 155 6.08 5.44 -4.73
C HIS A 155 4.63 5.28 -5.15
N VAL A 156 4.06 6.32 -5.76
CA VAL A 156 2.67 6.32 -6.20
C VAL A 156 2.55 6.67 -7.68
N SER A 157 1.50 6.15 -8.30
CA SER A 157 1.06 6.56 -9.64
C SER A 157 0.44 7.97 -9.63
N GLU A 158 0.37 8.61 -10.81
CA GLU A 158 -0.39 9.85 -11.01
C GLU A 158 -1.84 9.79 -10.53
N THR A 159 -2.54 8.67 -10.75
CA THR A 159 -3.93 8.51 -10.29
C THR A 159 -4.06 8.63 -8.78
N THR A 160 -3.23 7.91 -8.01
CA THR A 160 -3.21 8.02 -6.55
C THR A 160 -2.78 9.41 -6.08
N GLN A 161 -1.80 10.02 -6.74
CA GLN A 161 -1.35 11.37 -6.42
C GLN A 161 -2.49 12.39 -6.59
N GLY A 162 -3.28 12.28 -7.65
CA GLY A 162 -4.43 13.15 -7.90
C GLY A 162 -5.56 13.02 -6.87
N LEU A 163 -5.67 11.87 -6.19
CA LEU A 163 -6.61 11.65 -5.08
C LEU A 163 -6.09 12.22 -3.74
N LEU A 164 -4.80 12.54 -3.67
CA LEU A 164 -4.09 12.96 -2.46
C LEU A 164 -3.29 14.27 -2.71
N PRO A 165 -3.93 15.35 -3.22
CA PRO A 165 -3.26 16.62 -3.54
C PRO A 165 -2.65 17.31 -2.31
N GLU A 166 -3.06 16.92 -1.11
CA GLU A 166 -2.59 17.48 0.16
C GLU A 166 -1.21 17.02 0.58
N TYR A 167 -0.77 15.87 0.09
CA TYR A 167 0.55 15.35 0.38
C TYR A 167 1.62 16.07 -0.45
N ALA A 168 2.83 16.14 0.09
CA ALA A 168 3.97 16.64 -0.65
C ALA A 168 4.53 15.53 -1.56
N TRP A 169 4.69 15.85 -2.84
CA TRP A 169 5.11 14.91 -3.87
C TRP A 169 6.36 15.40 -4.60
N GLU A 170 7.32 14.51 -4.79
CA GLU A 170 8.44 14.65 -5.71
C GLU A 170 8.08 13.97 -7.03
N THR A 171 8.02 14.74 -8.11
CA THR A 171 7.79 14.21 -9.45
C THR A 171 8.95 13.31 -9.86
N MET A 172 8.67 12.04 -10.12
CA MET A 172 9.63 11.12 -10.72
C MET A 172 9.65 11.30 -12.24
N GLY A 173 10.63 10.74 -12.94
CA GLY A 173 10.53 10.64 -14.39
C GLY A 173 9.30 9.82 -14.82
N LYS A 174 8.99 9.84 -16.12
CA LYS A 174 8.01 8.89 -16.66
C LYS A 174 8.59 7.48 -16.64
N ILE A 175 7.83 6.51 -16.15
CA ILE A 175 8.21 5.10 -16.21
C ILE A 175 7.35 4.37 -17.25
N ASN A 176 7.94 3.42 -17.97
CA ASN A 176 7.18 2.61 -18.91
C ASN A 176 6.46 1.48 -18.16
N VAL A 177 5.13 1.51 -18.18
CA VAL A 177 4.27 0.48 -17.61
C VAL A 177 3.69 -0.36 -18.73
N LYS A 178 3.95 -1.67 -18.69
CA LYS A 178 3.49 -2.61 -19.72
C LYS A 178 1.98 -2.50 -19.89
N GLY A 179 1.51 -2.19 -21.09
CA GLY A 179 0.10 -2.04 -21.42
C GLY A 179 -0.48 -0.63 -21.22
N LYS A 180 0.21 0.26 -20.49
CA LYS A 180 -0.20 1.68 -20.30
C LYS A 180 0.74 2.69 -20.96
N GLY A 181 1.97 2.29 -21.30
CA GLY A 181 2.98 3.18 -21.85
C GLY A 181 3.65 4.02 -20.77
N MET A 182 4.04 5.24 -21.13
CA MET A 182 4.77 6.14 -20.24
C MET A 182 3.84 6.79 -19.21
N MET A 183 4.00 6.44 -17.94
CA MET A 183 3.22 7.00 -16.83
C MET A 183 4.06 7.96 -16.01
N GLN A 184 3.47 9.11 -15.69
CA GLN A 184 4.02 10.02 -14.69
C GLN A 184 3.82 9.40 -13.30
N THR A 185 4.83 9.49 -12.44
CA THR A 185 4.79 8.92 -11.10
C THR A 185 5.44 9.84 -10.08
N TYR A 186 5.25 9.54 -8.79
CA TYR A 186 5.60 10.46 -7.71
C TYR A 186 6.13 9.71 -6.50
N LEU A 187 7.14 10.27 -5.83
CA LEU A 187 7.55 9.82 -4.51
C LEU A 187 6.93 10.75 -3.47
N TRP A 188 6.46 10.18 -2.37
CA TRP A 188 6.12 11.00 -1.22
C TRP A 188 7.38 11.63 -0.61
N ASP A 189 7.30 12.93 -0.33
CA ASP A 189 8.33 13.68 0.40
C ASP A 189 7.95 13.74 1.88
N SER A 190 8.65 12.97 2.70
CA SER A 190 8.42 12.92 4.15
C SER A 190 8.94 14.15 4.88
N ASN A 191 9.79 14.97 4.25
CA ASN A 191 10.42 16.14 4.86
C ASN A 191 9.61 17.42 4.63
N ARG A 192 8.67 17.40 3.68
CA ARG A 192 7.73 18.48 3.44
C ARG A 192 6.40 18.14 4.08
N GLY A 193 5.90 19.06 4.91
CA GLY A 193 4.54 18.99 5.44
C GLY A 193 3.51 19.09 4.32
N TRP A 194 2.23 19.20 4.69
CA TRP A 194 1.15 19.34 3.70
C TRP A 194 1.41 20.47 2.70
N SER A 195 0.94 20.29 1.47
CA SER A 195 1.08 21.30 0.44
C SER A 195 0.39 22.61 0.85
N SER A 196 0.93 23.76 0.45
CA SER A 196 0.34 25.07 0.77
C SER A 196 -1.11 25.20 0.29
N GLN A 197 -1.47 24.48 -0.79
CA GLN A 197 -2.84 24.42 -1.31
C GLN A 197 -3.77 23.61 -0.41
N ALA A 198 -3.30 22.52 0.19
CA ALA A 198 -4.11 21.75 1.13
C ALA A 198 -4.26 22.39 2.50
N MET A 199 -3.25 23.13 2.97
CA MET A 199 -3.41 23.97 4.16
C MET A 199 -4.54 25.00 3.97
N GLN A 200 -4.71 25.55 2.77
CA GLN A 200 -5.80 26.48 2.45
C GLN A 200 -7.16 25.77 2.32
N GLN A 201 -7.22 24.60 1.69
CA GLN A 201 -8.47 23.83 1.58
C GLN A 201 -8.97 23.32 2.93
N GLN A 202 -8.07 22.87 3.81
CA GLN A 202 -8.46 22.44 5.15
C GLN A 202 -8.98 23.61 6.01
N GLN A 203 -8.38 24.81 5.89
CA GLN A 203 -8.90 26.01 6.55
C GLN A 203 -10.29 26.40 6.03
N GLN A 204 -10.54 26.26 4.72
CA GLN A 204 -11.85 26.52 4.13
C GLN A 204 -12.90 25.50 4.60
N GLN A 205 -12.56 24.20 4.63
CA GLN A 205 -13.47 23.17 5.15
C GLN A 205 -13.77 23.37 6.64
N GLN A 206 -12.78 23.70 7.48
CA GLN A 206 -13.02 23.98 8.90
C GLN A 206 -13.90 25.21 9.13
N GLN A 207 -13.78 26.24 8.30
CA GLN A 207 -14.65 27.42 8.38
C GLN A 207 -16.11 27.11 7.98
N GLN A 208 -16.32 26.17 7.06
CA GLN A 208 -17.65 25.78 6.60
C GLN A 208 -18.43 24.93 7.62
N TYR A 209 -17.75 24.31 8.60
CA TYR A 209 -18.39 23.56 9.69
C TYR A 209 -18.73 24.42 10.92
N ILE A 210 -18.27 25.67 10.97
CA ILE A 210 -18.49 26.59 12.12
C ILE A 210 -19.59 27.63 11.79
N SER A 211 -20.11 27.64 10.55
CA SER A 211 -21.24 28.46 10.07
C SER A 211 -22.53 27.67 9.98
#